data_AF-A0A3B9YVZ3-F1
#
_entry.id   AF-A0A3B9YVZ3-F1
#
_cell.length_a   1.000
_cell.length_b   1.000
_cell.length_c   1.000
_cell.angle_alpha   90.00
_cell.angle_beta   90.00
_cell.angle_gamma   90.00
#
_symmetry.space_group_name_H-M   'P 1'
#
loop_
_entity.id
_entity.type
_entity.pdbx_description
1 polymer ?
#
loop_
_entity_poly.entity_id
_entity_poly.type
_entity_poly.pdbx_seq_one_letter_code
_entity_poly.pdbx_strand_id
1 'polypeptide(L)'
;MAGRAVYMPCAIIVAQSGFDLMRAEFAKVGRAMALHRRGLALGLCIVALGLAGCSTVRDEMGLGRSKPDEFSVVPRAPLAMPPDMSALRLPSPGAPRPQQLSPAGEAKAALSQTRGAVATPAFGATVSAGERALIDSAGAIKTDGKVRNEMAEELREQRAPKSITERALFWRGSEEEVWVVDAAAEERRIQRAQRSGEVVTGKGTPIIEKSTEKGLIGRVF
;
A
#
# COMPACT_ATOMS: atom_id res chain seq x y z
N MET A 1 46.54 -98.36 5.00
CA MET A 1 46.25 -96.94 4.69
C MET A 1 44.79 -96.68 4.97
N ALA A 2 44.51 -95.49 5.52
CA ALA A 2 43.21 -94.83 5.64
C ALA A 2 42.19 -95.39 6.65
N GLY A 3 41.78 -94.51 7.57
CA GLY A 3 40.69 -94.75 8.51
C GLY A 3 40.66 -93.72 9.64
N ARG A 4 40.40 -92.45 9.34
CA ARG A 4 40.04 -91.46 10.37
C ARG A 4 38.68 -90.88 10.03
N ALA A 5 37.70 -91.27 10.82
CA ALA A 5 36.35 -90.69 10.84
C ALA A 5 36.43 -89.22 11.24
N VAL A 6 35.72 -88.37 10.50
CA VAL A 6 35.47 -86.98 10.87
C VAL A 6 33.98 -86.85 11.13
N TYR A 7 33.65 -86.52 12.38
CA TYR A 7 32.33 -86.13 12.86
C TYR A 7 32.32 -84.62 13.10
N MET A 8 31.13 -84.01 12.99
CA MET A 8 30.75 -82.61 13.30
C MET A 8 31.15 -81.52 12.27
N PRO A 9 30.20 -80.62 11.91
CA PRO A 9 29.69 -79.61 12.86
C PRO A 9 28.19 -79.25 12.73
N CYS A 10 27.45 -79.31 13.84
CA CYS A 10 26.10 -78.74 13.96
C CYS A 10 26.08 -77.42 14.78
N ALA A 11 27.18 -77.07 15.45
CA ALA A 11 27.26 -75.91 16.35
C ALA A 11 27.48 -74.55 15.65
N ILE A 12 27.95 -74.52 14.41
CA ILE A 12 28.34 -73.27 13.72
C ILE A 12 27.11 -72.51 13.18
N ILE A 13 26.05 -73.22 12.79
CA ILE A 13 24.90 -72.62 12.10
C ILE A 13 24.03 -71.78 13.06
N VAL A 14 23.94 -72.14 14.34
CA VAL A 14 23.10 -71.42 15.32
C VAL A 14 23.70 -70.05 15.69
N ALA A 15 25.03 -69.90 15.65
CA ALA A 15 25.70 -68.65 16.00
C ALA A 15 25.59 -67.56 14.91
N GLN A 16 25.48 -67.93 13.62
CA GLN A 16 25.39 -66.97 12.52
C GLN A 16 24.03 -66.25 12.47
N SER A 17 22.93 -66.95 12.76
CA SER A 17 21.59 -66.34 12.69
C SER A 17 21.32 -65.26 13.76
N GLY A 18 21.93 -65.36 14.95
CA GLY A 18 21.80 -64.36 16.00
C GLY A 18 22.61 -63.08 15.75
N PHE A 19 23.76 -63.19 15.08
CA PHE A 19 24.64 -62.04 14.80
C PHE A 19 24.08 -61.15 13.68
N ASP A 20 23.41 -61.73 12.69
CA ASP A 20 22.79 -60.99 11.59
C ASP A 20 21.55 -60.19 12.02
N LEU A 21 20.78 -60.71 12.99
CA LEU A 21 19.64 -60.01 13.58
C LEU A 21 20.05 -58.79 14.43
N MET A 22 21.18 -58.85 15.15
CA MET A 22 21.72 -57.67 15.83
C MET A 22 22.28 -56.63 14.86
N ARG A 23 22.93 -57.06 13.77
CA ARG A 23 23.55 -56.16 12.77
C ARG A 23 22.51 -55.28 12.07
N ALA A 24 21.31 -55.79 11.84
CA ALA A 24 20.21 -55.07 11.20
C ALA A 24 19.62 -53.94 12.08
N GLU A 25 19.56 -54.13 13.40
CA GLU A 25 19.06 -53.12 14.35
C GLU A 25 20.06 -51.96 14.51
N PHE A 26 21.36 -52.23 14.63
CA PHE A 26 22.38 -51.17 14.71
C PHE A 26 22.47 -50.32 13.43
N ALA A 27 22.20 -50.90 12.26
CA ALA A 27 22.17 -50.16 10.99
C ALA A 27 20.99 -49.19 10.89
N LYS A 28 19.83 -49.50 11.50
CA LYS A 28 18.67 -48.59 11.57
C LYS A 28 18.96 -47.38 12.47
N VAL A 29 19.61 -47.60 13.61
CA VAL A 29 20.01 -46.52 14.54
C VAL A 29 21.03 -45.58 13.91
N GLY A 30 22.02 -46.12 13.19
CA GLY A 30 23.02 -45.31 12.47
C GLY A 30 22.42 -44.46 11.34
N ARG A 31 21.46 -45.00 10.59
CA ARG A 31 20.73 -44.23 9.55
C ARG A 31 19.84 -43.15 10.16
N ALA A 32 19.17 -43.43 11.29
CA ALA A 32 18.34 -42.46 12.00
C ALA A 32 19.16 -41.27 12.55
N MET A 33 20.33 -41.51 13.15
CA MET A 33 21.23 -40.43 13.58
C MET A 33 21.79 -39.62 12.41
N ALA A 34 22.10 -40.26 11.28
CA ALA A 34 22.58 -39.57 10.09
C ALA A 34 21.49 -38.69 9.45
N LEU A 35 20.22 -39.13 9.44
CA LEU A 35 19.08 -38.31 9.00
C LEU A 35 18.85 -37.12 9.94
N HIS A 36 18.96 -37.30 11.26
CA HIS A 36 18.83 -36.19 12.21
C HIS A 36 19.94 -35.16 12.09
N ARG A 37 21.20 -35.59 11.91
CA ARG A 37 22.33 -34.67 11.66
C ARG A 37 22.18 -33.89 10.35
N ARG A 38 21.68 -34.54 9.29
CA ARG A 38 21.39 -33.88 8.01
C ARG A 38 20.22 -32.90 8.13
N GLY A 39 19.16 -33.26 8.86
CA GLY A 39 18.02 -32.37 9.14
C GLY A 39 18.41 -31.15 9.97
N LEU A 40 19.24 -31.33 11.00
CA LEU A 40 19.78 -30.22 11.81
C LEU A 40 20.64 -29.27 10.96
N ALA A 41 21.52 -29.81 10.11
CA ALA A 41 22.34 -29.01 9.21
C ALA A 41 21.49 -28.22 8.20
N LEU A 42 20.46 -28.86 7.63
CA LEU A 42 19.55 -28.20 6.68
C LEU A 42 18.74 -27.09 7.36
N GLY A 43 18.25 -27.33 8.59
CA GLY A 43 17.53 -26.34 9.38
C GLY A 43 18.41 -25.13 9.73
N LEU A 44 19.68 -25.37 10.10
CA LEU A 44 20.62 -24.30 10.38
C LEU A 44 20.92 -23.44 9.14
N CYS A 45 21.06 -24.06 7.96
CA CYS A 45 21.22 -23.34 6.70
C CYS A 45 20.01 -22.47 6.35
N ILE A 46 18.79 -22.96 6.57
CA ILE A 46 17.56 -22.20 6.31
C ILE A 46 17.47 -20.98 7.23
N VAL A 47 17.79 -21.14 8.52
CA VAL A 47 17.80 -20.02 9.48
C VAL A 47 18.87 -18.99 9.10
N ALA A 48 20.07 -19.42 8.70
CA ALA A 48 21.12 -18.51 8.26
C ALA A 48 20.72 -17.68 7.01
N LEU A 49 20.06 -18.32 6.04
CA LEU A 49 19.53 -17.64 4.85
C LEU A 49 18.40 -16.66 5.18
N GLY A 50 17.52 -17.02 6.12
CA GLY A 50 16.44 -16.14 6.59
C GLY A 50 16.94 -14.88 7.30
N LEU A 51 17.99 -15.00 8.13
CA LEU A 51 18.59 -13.84 8.81
C LEU A 51 19.30 -12.90 7.82
N ALA A 52 19.99 -13.45 6.81
CA ALA A 52 20.68 -12.64 5.79
C ALA A 52 19.70 -11.85 4.88
N GLY A 53 18.51 -12.40 4.61
CA GLY A 53 17.48 -11.71 3.82
C GLY A 53 16.81 -10.56 4.57
N CYS A 54 16.72 -10.62 5.91
CA CYS A 54 16.07 -9.56 6.69
C CYS A 54 16.82 -8.22 6.70
N SER A 55 18.15 -8.22 6.53
CA SER A 55 18.91 -6.96 6.47
C SER A 55 18.74 -6.24 5.13
N THR A 56 18.73 -6.96 4.02
CA THR A 56 18.58 -6.37 2.68
C THR A 56 17.17 -5.83 2.45
N VAL A 57 16.16 -6.58 2.89
CA VAL A 57 14.75 -6.15 2.82
C VAL A 57 14.51 -4.89 3.65
N ARG A 58 15.20 -4.71 4.79
CA ARG A 58 15.08 -3.50 5.63
C ARG A 58 15.59 -2.24 4.90
N ASP A 59 16.67 -2.36 4.15
CA ASP A 59 17.24 -1.24 3.39
C ASP A 59 16.38 -0.91 2.17
N GLU A 60 15.86 -1.91 1.45
CA GLU A 60 14.93 -1.70 0.32
C GLU A 60 13.56 -1.13 0.76
N MET A 61 13.09 -1.49 1.96
CA MET A 61 11.88 -0.91 2.56
C MET A 61 12.09 0.52 3.09
N GLY A 62 13.28 1.10 2.92
CA GLY A 62 13.57 2.49 3.32
C GLY A 62 13.61 2.71 4.84
N LEU A 63 13.70 1.63 5.62
CA LEU A 63 13.88 1.68 7.08
C LEU A 63 15.35 1.91 7.46
N GLY A 64 16.25 1.82 6.49
CA GLY A 64 17.67 2.20 6.60
C GLY A 64 17.86 3.72 6.64
N ARG A 65 18.86 4.17 7.41
CA ARG A 65 19.14 5.60 7.63
C ARG A 65 19.82 6.21 6.41
N SER A 66 19.04 6.62 5.41
CA SER A 66 19.53 7.44 4.30
C SER A 66 19.70 8.89 4.78
N LYS A 67 20.93 9.26 5.16
CA LYS A 67 21.26 10.65 5.42
C LYS A 67 21.42 11.36 4.06
N PRO A 68 20.81 12.54 3.86
CA PRO A 68 21.03 13.33 2.66
C PRO A 68 22.53 13.59 2.47
N ASP A 69 23.01 13.49 1.24
CA ASP A 69 24.40 13.74 0.90
C ASP A 69 24.71 15.23 1.08
N GLU A 70 25.51 15.54 2.08
CA GLU A 70 25.93 16.91 2.44
C GLU A 70 26.77 17.58 1.34
N PHE A 71 27.26 16.79 0.37
CA PHE A 71 28.00 17.28 -0.79
C PHE A 71 27.16 17.31 -2.07
N SER A 72 25.86 16.98 -1.98
CA SER A 72 24.97 17.07 -3.14
C SER A 72 24.72 18.53 -3.53
N VAL A 73 25.27 18.92 -4.69
CA VAL A 73 25.03 20.24 -5.26
C VAL A 73 23.79 20.16 -6.14
N VAL A 74 22.73 20.88 -5.76
CA VAL A 74 21.55 21.03 -6.62
C VAL A 74 21.94 21.86 -7.85
N PRO A 75 21.80 21.34 -9.08
CA PRO A 75 22.13 22.08 -10.28
C PRO A 75 21.22 23.30 -10.41
N ARG A 76 21.81 24.48 -10.61
CA ARG A 76 21.06 25.70 -10.90
C ARG A 76 20.95 25.87 -12.41
N ALA A 77 19.82 26.42 -12.88
CA ALA A 77 19.64 26.73 -14.29
C ALA A 77 20.80 27.62 -14.79
N PRO A 78 21.37 27.34 -15.98
CA PRO A 78 22.47 28.13 -16.52
C PRO A 78 22.04 29.57 -16.78
N LEU A 79 23.00 30.50 -16.67
CA LEU A 79 22.76 31.91 -16.96
C LEU A 79 22.71 32.12 -18.48
N ALA A 80 21.54 32.46 -19.01
CA ALA A 80 21.40 32.94 -20.38
C ALA A 80 21.47 34.47 -20.40
N MET A 81 22.37 35.01 -21.22
CA MET A 81 22.50 36.46 -21.37
C MET A 81 21.39 36.99 -22.29
N PRO A 82 20.52 37.91 -21.83
CA PRO A 82 19.48 38.47 -22.68
C PRO A 82 20.10 39.34 -23.80
N PRO A 83 19.47 39.41 -24.98
CA PRO A 83 19.99 40.15 -26.14
C PRO A 83 20.03 41.67 -25.92
N ASP A 84 19.21 42.22 -25.01
CA ASP A 84 19.17 43.65 -24.68
C ASP A 84 19.32 43.87 -23.16
N MET A 85 20.34 44.65 -22.77
CA MET A 85 20.63 45.04 -21.37
C MET A 85 19.95 46.38 -20.98
N SER A 86 19.27 47.04 -21.92
CA SER A 86 18.72 48.39 -21.76
C SER A 86 17.34 48.43 -21.07
N ALA A 87 16.63 47.30 -21.01
CA ALA A 87 15.30 47.17 -20.40
C ALA A 87 15.31 46.44 -19.04
N LEU A 88 16.45 46.45 -18.32
CA LEU A 88 16.51 45.87 -16.98
C LEU A 88 15.70 46.75 -16.01
N ARG A 89 14.59 46.20 -15.53
CA ARG A 89 13.92 46.76 -14.34
C ARG A 89 14.92 46.74 -13.18
N LEU A 90 14.96 47.82 -12.40
CA LEU A 90 15.81 47.88 -11.21
C LEU A 90 15.53 46.65 -10.34
N PRO A 91 16.57 45.88 -9.96
CA PRO A 91 16.37 44.71 -9.13
C PRO A 91 15.81 45.14 -7.78
N SER A 92 14.65 44.59 -7.41
CA SER A 92 14.09 44.79 -6.08
C SER A 92 14.88 43.93 -5.09
N PRO A 93 15.53 44.53 -4.07
CA PRO A 93 16.28 43.76 -3.08
C PRO A 93 15.37 42.74 -2.38
N GLY A 94 15.74 41.47 -2.42
CA GLY A 94 15.00 40.38 -1.77
C GLY A 94 13.92 39.71 -2.64
N ALA A 95 13.71 40.14 -3.89
CA ALA A 95 12.82 39.42 -4.80
C ALA A 95 13.38 38.02 -5.14
N PRO A 96 12.54 36.98 -5.18
CA PRO A 96 12.98 35.63 -5.57
C PRO A 96 13.52 35.66 -7.00
N ARG A 97 14.64 34.96 -7.21
CA ARG A 97 15.28 34.91 -8.53
C ARG A 97 14.35 34.19 -9.52
N PRO A 98 14.09 34.75 -10.71
CA PRO A 98 13.21 34.12 -11.71
C PRO A 98 13.67 32.71 -12.12
N GLN A 99 14.97 32.46 -12.11
CA GLN A 99 15.58 31.17 -12.45
C GLN A 99 15.60 30.18 -11.27
N GLN A 100 15.24 30.60 -10.06
CA GLN A 100 15.12 29.70 -8.91
C GLN A 100 13.67 29.23 -8.77
N LEU A 101 13.38 28.01 -9.20
CA LEU A 101 12.17 27.32 -8.75
C LEU A 101 12.28 27.12 -7.24
N SER A 102 11.20 27.43 -6.52
CA SER A 102 11.13 27.11 -5.09
C SER A 102 11.21 25.59 -4.90
N PRO A 103 11.79 25.08 -3.81
CA PRO A 103 11.82 23.64 -3.52
C PRO A 103 10.42 23.00 -3.51
N ALA A 104 9.42 23.75 -3.05
CA ALA A 104 8.01 23.34 -3.11
C ALA A 104 7.49 23.26 -4.55
N GLY A 105 7.90 24.17 -5.43
CA GLY A 105 7.59 24.15 -6.86
C GLY A 105 8.27 23.01 -7.60
N GLU A 106 9.51 22.69 -7.24
CA GLU A 106 10.26 21.55 -7.76
C GLU A 106 9.67 20.22 -7.30
N ALA A 107 9.37 20.07 -6.00
CA ALA A 107 8.65 18.92 -5.47
C ALA A 107 7.28 18.76 -6.12
N LYS A 108 6.55 19.87 -6.29
CA LYS A 108 5.27 19.86 -7.01
C LYS A 108 5.47 19.47 -8.47
N ALA A 109 6.51 19.92 -9.16
CA ALA A 109 6.82 19.54 -10.53
C ALA A 109 7.20 18.05 -10.64
N ALA A 110 8.02 17.51 -9.74
CA ALA A 110 8.35 16.08 -9.68
C ALA A 110 7.10 15.22 -9.37
N LEU A 111 6.27 15.66 -8.42
CA LEU A 111 4.97 15.05 -8.11
C LEU A 111 3.95 15.21 -9.25
N SER A 112 4.04 16.30 -10.01
CA SER A 112 3.18 16.57 -11.17
C SER A 112 3.73 15.94 -12.44
N GLN A 113 4.97 15.50 -12.50
CA GLN A 113 5.49 14.65 -13.60
C GLN A 113 5.09 13.19 -13.34
N THR A 114 5.13 12.75 -12.07
CA THR A 114 4.56 11.45 -11.67
C THR A 114 3.03 11.42 -11.76
N ARG A 115 2.33 12.54 -11.55
CA ARG A 115 0.88 12.67 -11.82
C ARG A 115 0.53 13.16 -13.22
N GLY A 116 1.48 13.73 -13.96
CA GLY A 116 1.33 14.24 -15.32
C GLY A 116 1.64 13.21 -16.39
N ALA A 117 2.12 12.03 -15.98
CA ALA A 117 1.89 10.78 -16.70
C ALA A 117 0.46 10.21 -16.46
N VAL A 118 -0.39 10.97 -15.75
CA VAL A 118 -1.85 10.94 -15.89
C VAL A 118 -2.32 12.24 -16.56
N ALA A 119 -1.50 12.81 -17.45
CA ALA A 119 -2.08 13.32 -18.68
C ALA A 119 -2.88 12.13 -19.22
N THR A 120 -4.19 12.33 -19.43
CA THR A 120 -5.07 11.54 -20.30
C THR A 120 -4.35 10.31 -20.84
N PRO A 121 -4.67 9.06 -20.45
CA PRO A 121 -3.95 7.90 -21.00
C PRO A 121 -3.82 8.19 -22.47
N ALA A 122 -2.58 8.46 -22.92
CA ALA A 122 -2.35 8.61 -24.33
C ALA A 122 -2.91 7.30 -24.84
N PHE A 123 -3.98 7.37 -25.63
CA PHE A 123 -4.57 6.22 -26.30
C PHE A 123 -3.41 5.59 -27.08
N GLY A 124 -2.68 4.65 -26.47
CA GLY A 124 -1.29 4.39 -26.86
C GLY A 124 -0.40 3.74 -25.79
N ALA A 125 -0.62 3.95 -24.48
CA ALA A 125 -0.19 2.94 -23.51
C ALA A 125 -1.12 1.74 -23.74
N THR A 126 -0.59 0.65 -24.28
CA THR A 126 -1.37 -0.56 -24.56
C THR A 126 -1.85 -1.14 -23.23
N VAL A 127 -3.01 -0.66 -22.78
CA VAL A 127 -3.76 -1.22 -21.66
C VAL A 127 -3.89 -2.71 -21.94
N SER A 128 -3.39 -3.54 -21.03
CA SER A 128 -3.47 -4.99 -21.19
C SER A 128 -4.93 -5.43 -21.31
N ALA A 129 -5.20 -6.55 -21.97
CA ALA A 129 -6.57 -7.06 -22.12
C ALA A 129 -7.26 -7.26 -20.75
N GLY A 130 -6.51 -7.70 -19.73
CA GLY A 130 -7.00 -7.83 -18.36
C GLY A 130 -7.33 -6.49 -17.71
N GLU A 131 -6.51 -5.47 -17.93
CA GLU A 131 -6.78 -4.14 -17.39
C GLU A 131 -7.98 -3.48 -18.08
N ARG A 132 -8.17 -3.71 -19.38
CA ARG A 132 -9.35 -3.23 -20.09
C ARG A 132 -10.63 -3.89 -19.59
N ALA A 133 -10.59 -5.20 -19.32
CA ALA A 133 -11.71 -5.93 -18.72
C ALA A 133 -12.04 -5.42 -17.31
N LEU A 134 -11.01 -5.11 -16.51
CA LEU A 134 -11.21 -4.55 -15.17
C LEU A 134 -11.83 -3.14 -15.23
N ILE A 135 -11.33 -2.28 -16.11
CA ILE A 135 -11.86 -0.92 -16.29
C ILE A 135 -13.32 -0.95 -16.79
N ASP A 136 -13.66 -1.88 -17.69
CA ASP A 136 -15.04 -2.07 -18.15
C ASP A 136 -15.95 -2.59 -17.03
N SER A 137 -15.47 -3.55 -16.22
CA SER A 137 -16.19 -4.05 -15.04
C SER A 137 -16.39 -2.98 -13.97
N ALA A 138 -15.44 -2.06 -13.82
CA ALA A 138 -15.51 -0.92 -12.91
C ALA A 138 -16.38 0.23 -13.45
N GLY A 139 -16.84 0.16 -14.70
CA GLY A 139 -17.67 1.18 -15.34
C GLY A 139 -16.97 2.52 -15.57
N ALA A 140 -15.64 2.60 -15.38
CA ALA A 140 -14.89 3.86 -15.37
C ALA A 140 -14.86 4.57 -16.74
N ILE A 141 -15.08 3.84 -17.83
CA ILE A 141 -15.11 4.40 -19.20
C ILE A 141 -16.41 5.18 -19.48
N LYS A 142 -17.49 4.97 -18.71
CA LYS A 142 -18.82 5.56 -18.98
C LYS A 142 -19.04 6.93 -18.34
N THR A 143 -18.00 7.54 -17.77
CA THR A 143 -18.12 8.81 -17.06
C THR A 143 -18.10 10.00 -18.00
N ASP A 144 -18.99 10.99 -17.82
CA ASP A 144 -18.93 12.25 -18.55
C ASP A 144 -17.64 13.01 -18.18
N GLY A 145 -16.85 13.40 -19.19
CA GLY A 145 -15.61 14.14 -19.00
C GLY A 145 -15.81 15.55 -18.43
N LYS A 146 -17.04 16.08 -18.44
CA LYS A 146 -17.38 17.40 -17.91
C LYS A 146 -17.64 17.45 -16.41
N VAL A 147 -17.82 16.30 -15.75
CA VAL A 147 -18.16 16.24 -14.31
C VAL A 147 -17.19 17.03 -13.44
N ARG A 148 -15.90 17.04 -13.78
CA ARG A 148 -14.89 17.81 -13.04
C ARG A 148 -15.08 19.32 -13.15
N ASN A 149 -15.52 19.81 -14.30
CA ASN A 149 -15.77 21.23 -14.52
C ASN A 149 -17.07 21.64 -13.85
N GLU A 150 -18.12 20.83 -13.97
CA GLU A 150 -19.40 21.04 -13.30
C GLU A 150 -19.24 21.07 -11.77
N MET A 151 -18.58 20.07 -11.18
CA MET A 151 -18.28 20.07 -9.74
C MET A 151 -17.42 21.27 -9.30
N ALA A 152 -16.51 21.74 -10.16
CA ALA A 152 -15.70 22.91 -9.85
C ALA A 152 -16.52 24.20 -9.90
N GLU A 153 -17.48 24.32 -10.80
CA GLU A 153 -18.44 25.42 -10.87
C GLU A 153 -19.38 25.40 -9.66
N GLU A 154 -19.97 24.26 -9.33
CA GLU A 154 -20.81 24.07 -8.14
C GLU A 154 -20.06 24.47 -6.85
N LEU A 155 -18.81 24.04 -6.71
CA LEU A 155 -18.00 24.36 -5.53
C LEU A 155 -17.64 25.85 -5.47
N ARG A 156 -17.42 26.51 -6.63
CA ARG A 156 -17.20 27.96 -6.67
C ARG A 156 -18.43 28.72 -6.23
N GLU A 157 -19.61 28.30 -6.68
CA GLU A 157 -20.88 28.92 -6.29
C GLU A 157 -21.14 28.75 -4.79
N GLN A 158 -20.96 27.54 -4.25
CA GLN A 158 -21.12 27.28 -2.81
C GLN A 158 -20.13 28.05 -1.93
N ARG A 159 -18.90 28.27 -2.41
CA ARG A 159 -17.88 29.04 -1.67
C ARG A 159 -17.96 30.55 -1.93
N ALA A 160 -18.80 31.00 -2.86
CA ALA A 160 -18.94 32.41 -3.15
C ALA A 160 -19.44 33.14 -1.89
N PRO A 161 -18.88 34.33 -1.57
CA PRO A 161 -19.32 35.08 -0.40
C PRO A 161 -20.79 35.48 -0.56
N LYS A 162 -21.63 35.11 0.42
CA LYS A 162 -23.05 35.50 0.46
C LYS A 162 -23.19 37.02 0.34
N SER A 163 -24.16 37.46 -0.47
CA SER A 163 -24.46 38.87 -0.69
C SER A 163 -24.79 39.58 0.63
N ILE A 164 -24.67 40.91 0.65
CA ILE A 164 -24.97 41.70 1.87
C ILE A 164 -26.45 41.53 2.27
N THR A 165 -27.35 41.44 1.29
CA THR A 165 -28.78 41.22 1.50
C THR A 165 -29.06 39.84 2.10
N GLU A 166 -28.43 38.78 1.58
CA GLU A 166 -28.51 37.40 2.10
C GLU A 166 -28.09 37.35 3.56
N ARG A 167 -26.97 38.01 3.88
CA ARG A 167 -26.40 38.05 5.23
C ARG A 167 -27.28 38.82 6.22
N ALA A 168 -27.97 39.85 5.74
CA ALA A 168 -28.94 40.59 6.54
C ALA A 168 -30.24 39.80 6.74
N LEU A 169 -30.73 39.10 5.71
CA LEU A 169 -31.93 38.28 5.78
C LEU A 169 -31.75 37.06 6.70
N PHE A 170 -30.59 36.40 6.62
CA PHE A 170 -30.23 35.21 7.40
C PHE A 170 -29.29 35.54 8.58
N TRP A 171 -29.36 36.75 9.14
CA TRP A 171 -28.51 37.18 10.26
C TRP A 171 -28.68 36.33 11.54
N ARG A 172 -29.81 35.63 11.66
CA ARG A 172 -30.15 34.75 12.78
C ARG A 172 -29.72 33.28 12.57
N GLY A 173 -28.97 33.02 11.49
CA GLY A 173 -28.56 31.68 11.08
C GLY A 173 -29.60 31.01 10.19
N SER A 174 -29.17 30.56 9.01
CA SER A 174 -29.88 29.51 8.28
C SER A 174 -29.43 28.18 8.85
N GLU A 175 -30.38 27.40 9.37
CA GLU A 175 -30.14 26.02 9.74
C GLU A 175 -30.07 25.22 8.44
N GLU A 176 -28.87 25.15 7.86
CA GLU A 176 -28.61 24.21 6.77
C GLU A 176 -28.82 22.80 7.36
N GLU A 177 -29.82 22.07 6.85
CA GLU A 177 -30.08 20.68 7.23
C GLU A 177 -28.91 19.81 6.74
N VAL A 178 -27.87 19.70 7.56
CA VAL A 178 -26.77 18.79 7.31
C VAL A 178 -27.24 17.39 7.71
N TRP A 179 -27.60 16.57 6.73
CA TRP A 179 -27.79 15.14 6.92
C TRP A 179 -26.41 14.51 7.11
N VAL A 180 -26.10 14.05 8.32
CA VAL A 180 -24.85 13.35 8.61
C VAL A 180 -25.15 11.86 8.59
N VAL A 181 -24.50 11.12 7.69
CA VAL A 181 -24.60 9.65 7.68
C VAL A 181 -23.88 9.08 8.89
N ASP A 182 -24.50 8.14 9.58
CA ASP A 182 -23.84 7.36 10.63
C ASP A 182 -22.87 6.37 9.97
N ALA A 183 -21.58 6.68 10.06
CA ALA A 183 -20.53 5.85 9.48
C ALA A 183 -20.53 4.42 10.06
N ALA A 184 -20.78 4.25 11.36
CA ALA A 184 -20.70 2.95 12.02
C ALA A 184 -21.94 2.08 11.70
N ALA A 185 -23.12 2.68 11.64
CA ALA A 185 -24.33 1.97 11.23
C ALA A 185 -24.29 1.62 9.73
N GLU A 186 -23.74 2.51 8.90
CA GLU A 186 -23.62 2.27 7.45
C GLU A 186 -22.60 1.15 7.15
N GLU A 187 -21.46 1.12 7.85
CA GLU A 187 -20.50 0.03 7.72
C GLU A 187 -21.15 -1.33 8.01
N ARG A 188 -21.95 -1.42 9.08
CA ARG A 188 -22.67 -2.64 9.44
C ARG A 188 -23.72 -3.04 8.39
N ARG A 189 -24.33 -2.08 7.70
CA ARG A 189 -25.26 -2.35 6.58
C ARG A 189 -24.50 -2.93 5.40
N ILE A 190 -23.38 -2.32 5.03
CA ILE A 190 -22.52 -2.76 3.92
C ILE A 190 -22.00 -4.18 4.18
N GLN A 191 -21.48 -4.46 5.38
CA GLN A 191 -20.99 -5.79 5.74
C GLN A 191 -22.09 -6.86 5.66
N ARG A 192 -23.34 -6.53 6.05
CA ARG A 192 -24.48 -7.44 5.91
C ARG A 192 -24.88 -7.67 4.45
N ALA A 193 -24.93 -6.61 3.64
CA ALA A 193 -25.23 -6.70 2.21
C ALA A 193 -24.17 -7.53 1.47
N GLN A 194 -22.88 -7.31 1.75
CA GLN A 194 -21.78 -8.09 1.17
C GLN A 194 -21.86 -9.58 1.53
N ARG A 195 -22.20 -9.93 2.77
CA ARG A 195 -22.39 -11.33 3.20
C ARG A 195 -23.58 -12.00 2.54
N SER A 196 -24.63 -11.24 2.23
CA SER A 196 -25.85 -11.73 1.58
C SER A 196 -25.79 -11.67 0.05
N GLY A 197 -24.72 -11.11 -0.52
CA GLY A 197 -24.57 -10.92 -1.97
C GLY A 197 -25.49 -9.82 -2.55
N GLU A 198 -26.07 -8.99 -1.71
CA GLU A 198 -26.94 -7.89 -2.11
C GLU A 198 -26.11 -6.69 -2.61
N VAL A 199 -26.61 -6.02 -3.64
CA VAL A 199 -25.96 -4.81 -4.19
C VAL A 199 -26.09 -3.65 -3.21
N VAL A 200 -24.95 -3.06 -2.81
CA VAL A 200 -24.89 -1.90 -1.92
C VAL A 200 -25.35 -0.66 -2.69
N THR A 201 -26.66 -0.44 -2.72
CA THR A 201 -27.27 0.77 -3.25
C THR A 201 -27.49 1.76 -2.10
N GLY A 202 -27.38 3.07 -2.38
CA GLY A 202 -27.53 4.15 -1.38
C GLY A 202 -28.94 4.33 -0.82
N LYS A 203 -29.85 3.36 -1.02
CA LYS A 203 -31.21 3.40 -0.47
C LYS A 203 -31.15 2.87 0.98
N GLY A 204 -31.56 3.70 1.94
CA GLY A 204 -31.62 3.34 3.36
C GLY A 204 -30.33 3.55 4.15
N THR A 205 -29.52 4.54 3.79
CA THR A 205 -28.36 4.95 4.59
C THR A 205 -28.81 5.49 5.96
N PRO A 206 -28.25 5.00 7.07
CA PRO A 206 -28.61 5.49 8.40
C PRO A 206 -28.11 6.92 8.57
N ILE A 207 -29.00 7.83 8.91
CA ILE A 207 -28.70 9.24 9.16
C ILE A 207 -28.71 9.45 10.66
N ILE A 208 -27.69 10.15 11.17
CA ILE A 208 -27.68 10.66 12.54
C ILE A 208 -28.68 11.80 12.59
N GLU A 209 -29.88 11.53 13.11
CA GLU A 209 -30.77 12.59 13.52
C GLU A 209 -30.10 13.32 14.68
N LYS A 210 -29.82 14.61 14.49
CA LYS A 210 -29.35 15.47 15.59
C LYS A 210 -30.51 15.57 16.57
N SER A 211 -30.47 14.75 17.61
CA SER A 211 -31.37 14.87 18.75
C SER A 211 -31.15 16.25 19.35
N THR A 212 -32.01 17.20 18.96
CA THR A 212 -32.24 18.40 19.75
C THR A 212 -32.90 17.92 21.03
N GLU A 213 -32.10 17.40 21.97
CA GLU A 213 -32.53 17.28 23.34
C GLU A 213 -32.92 18.69 23.76
N LYS A 214 -34.23 18.95 23.76
CA LYS A 214 -34.80 20.18 24.29
C LYS A 214 -34.16 20.38 25.66
N GLY A 215 -33.27 21.37 25.74
CA GLY A 215 -32.71 21.80 27.00
C GLY A 215 -33.84 22.05 27.99
N LEU A 216 -33.56 21.90 29.29
CA LEU A 216 -34.53 21.99 30.39
C LEU A 216 -35.57 23.13 30.25
N ILE A 217 -35.21 24.22 29.59
CA ILE A 217 -36.05 25.40 29.34
C ILE A 217 -37.15 25.13 28.29
N GLY A 218 -36.92 24.31 27.27
CA GLY A 218 -37.92 23.94 26.25
C GLY A 218 -38.86 22.81 26.65
N ARG A 219 -38.78 22.33 27.90
CA ARG A 219 -39.69 21.33 28.50
C ARG A 219 -40.70 21.97 29.46
N VAL A 220 -40.49 23.24 29.80
CA VAL A 220 -41.32 24.01 30.75
C VAL A 220 -42.19 25.05 30.03
N PHE A 221 -41.81 25.46 28.83
CA PHE A 221 -42.64 26.23 27.88
C PHE A 221 -43.04 25.33 26.71
#